data_AF-A0A3N4V0T2-F1
#
_entry.id   AF-A0A3N4V0T2-F1
#
_cell.length_a   1.000
_cell.length_b   1.000
_cell.length_c   1.000
_cell.angle_alpha   90.00
_cell.angle_beta   90.00
_cell.angle_gamma   90.00
#
_symmetry.space_group_name_H-M   'P 1'
#
loop_
_entity.id
_entity.type
_entity.pdbx_description
1 polymer ?
#
loop_
_entity_poly.entity_id
_entity_poly.type
_entity_poly.pdbx_seq_one_letter_code
_entity_poly.pdbx_strand_id
1 'polypeptide(L)'
;MVSSLLTKTIAASGAGLLLAGLAAAPALAAAQPAPPTSASASVTGGSASADPGKTTRGGTVAVGGGVWTFGVNKGRITSVFDTTKFTHKTSTCDGWNRCDKPGYVPAGTLAVSHHASTAFGNSAYWNIR
;
A
#
# COMPACT_ATOMS: atom_id res chain seq x y z
N MET A 1 8.54 9.99 -47.57
CA MET A 1 9.58 10.09 -46.53
C MET A 1 8.91 9.75 -45.20
N VAL A 2 9.07 8.51 -44.75
CA VAL A 2 8.29 7.89 -43.66
C VAL A 2 9.11 7.99 -42.36
N SER A 3 8.49 8.53 -41.31
CA SER A 3 9.08 8.67 -39.97
C SER A 3 9.24 7.31 -39.29
N SER A 4 10.43 7.07 -38.77
CA SER A 4 10.86 5.81 -38.17
C SER A 4 10.41 5.70 -36.70
N LEU A 5 9.67 4.64 -36.38
CA LEU A 5 9.31 4.22 -35.01
C LEU A 5 10.52 3.53 -34.37
N LEU A 6 10.96 3.98 -33.18
CA LEU A 6 11.92 3.24 -32.35
C LEU A 6 11.18 2.42 -31.27
N THR A 7 10.86 1.18 -31.63
CA THR A 7 10.47 0.10 -30.72
C THR A 7 11.73 -0.52 -30.12
N LYS A 8 11.88 -0.51 -28.78
CA LYS A 8 12.95 -1.24 -28.09
C LYS A 8 12.48 -2.66 -27.74
N THR A 9 12.85 -3.62 -28.57
CA THR A 9 12.79 -5.06 -28.28
C THR A 9 14.01 -5.43 -27.43
N ILE A 10 13.79 -6.02 -26.26
CA ILE A 10 14.83 -6.71 -25.48
C ILE A 10 14.54 -8.20 -25.61
N ALA A 11 15.42 -8.93 -26.31
CA ALA A 11 15.48 -10.38 -26.22
C ALA A 11 16.88 -10.89 -26.59
N ALA A 12 17.24 -11.99 -25.92
CA ALA A 12 18.31 -12.94 -26.20
C ALA A 12 19.57 -12.84 -25.31
N SER A 13 19.45 -13.46 -24.12
CA SER A 13 20.59 -14.05 -23.42
C SER A 13 21.05 -15.28 -24.21
N GLY A 14 22.24 -15.21 -24.79
CA GLY A 14 22.93 -16.34 -25.38
C GLY A 14 23.77 -17.09 -24.34
N ALA A 15 23.82 -18.42 -24.49
CA ALA A 15 25.00 -19.29 -24.38
C ALA A 15 24.55 -20.70 -23.98
N GLY A 16 24.43 -21.60 -24.96
CA GLY A 16 24.40 -23.03 -24.70
C GLY A 16 25.82 -23.58 -24.56
N LEU A 17 25.97 -24.73 -23.90
CA LEU A 17 26.91 -25.78 -24.32
C LEU A 17 26.60 -27.11 -23.59
N LEU A 18 26.12 -28.06 -24.40
CA LEU A 18 26.49 -29.48 -24.51
C LEU A 18 26.37 -30.49 -23.34
N LEU A 19 25.80 -31.64 -23.72
CA LEU A 19 25.52 -32.86 -22.96
C LEU A 19 26.77 -33.73 -22.72
N ALA A 20 26.73 -34.52 -21.63
CA ALA A 20 26.83 -36.00 -21.59
C ALA A 20 27.43 -36.48 -20.26
N GLY A 21 26.87 -37.53 -19.67
CA GLY A 21 27.56 -38.26 -18.59
C GLY A 21 26.68 -39.00 -17.61
N LEU A 22 26.48 -40.28 -17.87
CA LEU A 22 25.63 -41.27 -17.17
C LEU A 22 26.25 -41.74 -15.84
N ALA A 23 25.50 -41.73 -14.72
CA ALA A 23 25.72 -42.64 -13.57
C ALA A 23 24.51 -42.66 -12.62
N ALA A 24 24.05 -43.87 -12.30
CA ALA A 24 22.91 -44.18 -11.44
C ALA A 24 23.23 -44.05 -9.94
N ALA A 25 22.23 -43.67 -9.11
CA ALA A 25 21.91 -44.19 -7.75
C ALA A 25 20.82 -43.30 -7.07
N PRO A 26 20.25 -43.68 -5.92
CA PRO A 26 18.85 -43.99 -5.68
C PRO A 26 17.98 -42.77 -5.31
N ALA A 27 16.68 -42.88 -5.60
CA ALA A 27 15.66 -41.92 -5.20
C ALA A 27 15.47 -41.93 -3.67
N LEU A 28 16.15 -41.01 -2.97
CA LEU A 28 15.70 -40.55 -1.65
C LEU A 28 14.72 -39.39 -1.88
N ALA A 29 13.43 -39.70 -1.77
CA ALA A 29 12.38 -38.71 -1.64
C ALA A 29 12.57 -37.96 -0.31
N ALA A 30 13.39 -36.91 -0.33
CA ALA A 30 13.42 -35.93 0.73
C ALA A 30 12.08 -35.19 0.71
N ALA A 31 11.18 -35.55 1.62
CA ALA A 31 10.00 -34.77 1.92
C ALA A 31 10.46 -33.40 2.43
N GLN A 32 10.55 -32.43 1.51
CA GLN A 32 10.88 -31.05 1.86
C GLN A 32 9.75 -30.52 2.76
N PRO A 33 10.05 -30.03 3.97
CA PRO A 33 9.07 -29.34 4.78
C PRO A 33 8.54 -28.16 3.95
N ALA A 34 7.22 -28.11 3.74
CA ALA A 34 6.59 -26.97 3.09
C ALA A 34 7.05 -25.69 3.83
N PRO A 35 7.46 -24.64 3.11
CA PRO A 35 7.83 -23.38 3.75
C PRO A 35 6.65 -22.91 4.61
N PRO A 36 6.89 -22.39 5.82
CA PRO A 36 5.82 -21.92 6.68
C PRO A 36 5.01 -20.91 5.88
N THR A 37 3.73 -21.23 5.67
CA THR A 37 2.75 -20.29 5.12
C THR A 37 2.77 -19.09 6.04
N SER A 38 3.36 -18.00 5.57
CA SER A 38 3.38 -16.73 6.30
C SER A 38 1.93 -16.38 6.59
N ALA A 39 1.54 -16.49 7.86
CA ALA A 39 0.22 -16.11 8.31
C ALA A 39 0.00 -14.66 7.84
N SER A 40 -0.97 -14.46 6.95
CA SER A 40 -1.33 -13.15 6.46
C SER A 40 -1.65 -12.26 7.66
N ALA A 41 -0.72 -11.38 8.03
CA ALA A 41 -0.97 -10.40 9.09
C ALA A 41 -2.20 -9.59 8.66
N SER A 42 -3.28 -9.70 9.42
CA SER A 42 -4.48 -8.91 9.21
C SER A 42 -4.11 -7.43 9.40
N VAL A 43 -4.17 -6.65 8.32
CA VAL A 43 -3.82 -5.23 8.36
C VAL A 43 -4.81 -4.50 9.26
N THR A 44 -4.34 -4.02 10.42
CA THR A 44 -5.18 -3.32 11.41
C THR A 44 -5.17 -1.79 11.23
N GLY A 45 -4.32 -1.27 10.37
CA GLY A 45 -4.25 0.15 10.08
C GLY A 45 -3.16 0.50 9.09
N GLY A 46 -3.08 1.78 8.76
CA GLY A 46 -2.07 2.30 7.85
C GLY A 46 -1.98 3.82 7.88
N SER A 47 -0.99 4.33 7.16
CA SER A 47 -0.68 5.75 7.08
C SER A 47 -0.14 6.13 5.72
N ALA A 48 -0.28 7.40 5.36
CA ALA A 48 0.33 7.97 4.17
C ALA A 48 0.69 9.43 4.43
N SER A 49 1.72 9.92 3.72
CA SER A 49 1.94 11.36 3.60
C SER A 49 0.72 12.00 2.93
N ALA A 50 0.27 13.12 3.47
CA ALA A 50 -0.78 13.95 2.91
C ALA A 50 -0.22 15.19 2.17
N ASP A 51 1.10 15.36 2.15
CA ASP A 51 1.75 16.49 1.50
C ASP A 51 1.43 16.54 -0.01
N PRO A 52 1.25 17.74 -0.59
CA PRO A 52 0.84 17.89 -1.97
C PRO A 52 1.96 17.46 -2.95
N GLY A 53 1.94 16.19 -3.36
CA GLY A 53 2.52 15.70 -4.61
C GLY A 53 1.43 15.53 -5.68
N LYS A 54 1.80 15.22 -6.94
CA LYS A 54 0.83 14.99 -8.03
C LYS A 54 -0.27 13.96 -7.68
N THR A 55 -0.02 13.10 -6.70
CA THR A 55 -0.87 11.97 -6.29
C THR A 55 -1.70 12.21 -5.02
N THR A 56 -1.37 13.22 -4.21
CA THR A 56 -1.88 13.37 -2.82
C THR A 56 -2.91 14.47 -2.62
N ARG A 57 -3.28 15.19 -3.69
CA ARG A 57 -4.41 16.13 -3.66
C ARG A 57 -5.75 15.37 -3.66
N GLY A 58 -6.00 14.54 -2.65
CA GLY A 58 -7.14 13.64 -2.55
C GLY A 58 -6.85 12.21 -3.03
N GLY A 59 -5.75 11.61 -2.54
CA GLY A 59 -5.46 10.21 -2.80
C GLY A 59 -6.58 9.32 -2.24
N THR A 60 -7.08 8.37 -3.03
CA THR A 60 -8.10 7.40 -2.63
C THR A 60 -7.59 5.99 -2.88
N VAL A 61 -7.65 5.14 -1.87
CA VAL A 61 -7.13 3.77 -1.91
C VAL A 61 -8.06 2.79 -1.18
N ALA A 62 -8.11 1.55 -1.65
CA ALA A 62 -8.82 0.47 -0.97
C ALA A 62 -7.91 -0.17 0.08
N VAL A 63 -8.30 -0.11 1.36
CA VAL A 63 -7.52 -0.58 2.51
C VAL A 63 -8.44 -1.09 3.62
N GLY A 64 -7.99 -2.04 4.43
CA GLY A 64 -8.75 -2.49 5.63
C GLY A 64 -10.18 -2.96 5.35
N GLY A 65 -10.46 -3.45 4.13
CA GLY A 65 -11.80 -3.85 3.70
C GLY A 65 -12.76 -2.70 3.38
N GLY A 66 -12.26 -1.47 3.25
CA GLY A 66 -13.02 -0.27 2.91
C GLY A 66 -12.26 0.68 1.97
N VAL A 67 -12.73 1.92 1.86
CA VAL A 67 -12.15 2.96 1.03
C VAL A 67 -11.63 4.09 1.91
N TRP A 68 -10.37 4.45 1.71
CA TRP A 68 -9.70 5.53 2.42
C TRP A 68 -9.30 6.64 1.48
N THR A 69 -9.74 7.86 1.78
CA THR A 69 -9.42 9.09 1.05
C THR A 69 -8.66 10.04 1.95
N PHE A 70 -7.54 10.56 1.48
CA PHE A 70 -6.68 11.46 2.26
C PHE A 70 -6.00 12.51 1.40
N GLY A 71 -5.53 13.58 2.03
CA GLY A 71 -4.73 14.60 1.36
C GLY A 71 -4.85 15.97 1.99
N VAL A 72 -4.22 16.96 1.34
CA VAL A 72 -4.34 18.37 1.71
C VAL A 72 -5.19 19.12 0.70
N ASN A 73 -6.20 19.85 1.20
CA ASN A 73 -7.03 20.74 0.41
C ASN A 73 -7.29 22.04 1.18
N LYS A 74 -7.14 23.20 0.51
CA LYS A 74 -7.39 24.54 1.10
C LYS A 74 -6.71 24.75 2.48
N GLY A 75 -5.47 24.28 2.64
CA GLY A 75 -4.73 24.44 3.90
C GLY A 75 -5.16 23.52 5.05
N ARG A 76 -5.93 22.48 4.75
CA ARG A 76 -6.35 21.45 5.71
C ARG A 76 -5.95 20.07 5.24
N ILE A 77 -5.42 19.29 6.16
CA ILE A 77 -5.24 17.85 6.03
C ILE A 77 -6.61 17.21 6.26
N THR A 78 -6.97 16.26 5.41
CA THR A 78 -8.22 15.50 5.53
C THR A 78 -7.89 14.01 5.46
N SER A 79 -8.56 13.22 6.31
CA SER A 79 -8.55 11.75 6.27
C SER A 79 -9.97 11.24 6.48
N VAL A 80 -10.49 10.56 5.47
CA VAL A 80 -11.85 10.01 5.42
C VAL A 80 -11.74 8.51 5.16
N PHE A 81 -12.27 7.69 6.06
CA PHE A 81 -12.30 6.24 5.88
C PHE A 81 -13.72 5.73 6.01
N ASP A 82 -14.12 4.88 5.07
CA ASP A 82 -15.42 4.22 5.06
C ASP A 82 -15.21 2.71 4.96
N THR A 83 -15.79 1.97 5.91
CA THR A 83 -15.87 0.50 5.87
C THR A 83 -17.13 0.02 6.55
N THR A 84 -17.80 -0.95 5.92
CA THR A 84 -19.00 -1.61 6.46
C THR A 84 -18.68 -2.84 7.30
N LYS A 85 -17.39 -3.19 7.43
CA LYS A 85 -16.95 -4.45 8.04
C LYS A 85 -16.43 -4.31 9.46
N PHE A 86 -15.81 -3.18 9.79
CA PHE A 86 -15.04 -3.02 11.02
C PHE A 86 -15.35 -1.72 11.74
N THR A 87 -15.15 -1.72 13.06
CA THR A 87 -15.09 -0.49 13.83
C THR A 87 -13.80 0.22 13.46
N HIS A 88 -13.86 1.50 13.13
CA HIS A 88 -12.72 2.17 12.51
C HIS A 88 -12.58 3.62 12.92
N LYS A 89 -11.43 4.22 12.63
CA LYS A 89 -11.17 5.65 12.86
C LYS A 89 -10.16 6.18 11.85
N THR A 90 -10.13 7.50 11.75
CA THR A 90 -9.06 8.22 11.05
C THR A 90 -8.35 9.18 11.98
N SER A 91 -7.15 9.59 11.62
CA SER A 91 -6.44 10.68 12.28
C SER A 91 -5.62 11.47 11.27
N THR A 92 -5.35 12.72 11.58
CA THR A 92 -4.48 13.58 10.77
C THR A 92 -3.45 14.24 11.67
N CYS A 93 -2.22 14.42 11.19
CA CYS A 93 -1.14 15.08 11.92
C CYS A 93 -0.44 16.09 11.01
N ASP A 94 -0.15 17.29 11.54
CA ASP A 94 0.71 18.26 10.85
C ASP A 94 2.19 17.87 10.93
N GLY A 95 3.04 18.58 10.19
CA GLY A 95 4.50 18.39 10.19
C GLY A 95 5.21 18.69 11.51
N TRP A 96 4.50 19.21 12.52
CA TRP A 96 4.99 19.32 13.89
C TRP A 96 4.45 18.22 14.80
N ASN A 97 3.84 17.18 14.21
CA ASN A 97 3.27 16.02 14.90
C ASN A 97 2.11 16.37 15.86
N ARG A 98 1.42 17.49 15.62
CA ARG A 98 0.17 17.80 16.32
C ARG A 98 -0.96 17.17 15.54
N CYS A 99 -1.79 16.40 16.23
CA CYS A 99 -2.74 15.51 15.57
C CYS A 99 -4.18 15.73 16.03
N ASP A 100 -5.09 15.63 15.09
CA ASP A 100 -6.52 15.39 15.34
C ASP A 100 -6.78 13.88 15.33
N LYS A 101 -7.28 13.36 16.45
CA LYS A 101 -7.44 11.91 16.73
C LYS A 101 -8.85 11.62 17.25
N PRO A 102 -9.89 11.68 16.40
CA PRO A 102 -11.23 11.30 16.80
C PRO A 102 -11.31 9.85 17.24
N GLY A 103 -12.37 9.54 17.99
CA GLY A 103 -12.64 8.19 18.47
C GLY A 103 -12.97 7.20 17.35
N TYR A 104 -13.11 5.94 17.73
CA TYR A 104 -13.63 4.91 16.83
C TYR A 104 -15.12 5.11 16.57
N VAL A 105 -15.51 4.97 15.30
CA VAL A 105 -16.89 4.92 14.84
C VAL A 105 -17.27 3.48 14.47
N PRO A 106 -18.55 3.10 14.61
CA PRO A 106 -19.00 1.76 14.25
C PRO A 106 -18.91 1.51 12.74
N ALA A 107 -18.97 0.23 12.36
CA ALA A 107 -19.00 -0.17 10.96
C ALA A 107 -20.19 0.48 10.20
N GLY A 108 -19.96 0.86 8.96
CA GLY A 108 -20.95 1.54 8.11
C GLY A 108 -21.15 3.03 8.43
N THR A 109 -20.37 3.59 9.35
CA THR A 109 -20.33 5.04 9.63
C THR A 109 -19.07 5.64 9.04
N LEU A 110 -19.14 6.86 8.50
CA LEU A 110 -17.97 7.52 7.94
C LEU A 110 -17.04 8.05 9.06
N ALA A 111 -15.77 7.60 9.08
CA ALA A 111 -14.75 8.18 9.96
C ALA A 111 -14.05 9.36 9.28
N VAL A 112 -14.12 10.54 9.88
CA VAL A 112 -13.52 11.77 9.34
C VAL A 112 -12.63 12.43 10.38
N SER A 113 -11.43 12.84 9.98
CA SER A 113 -10.54 13.71 10.74
C SER A 113 -10.00 14.81 9.84
N HIS A 114 -9.76 15.96 10.44
CA HIS A 114 -9.18 17.10 9.74
C HIS A 114 -8.30 17.93 10.66
N HIS A 115 -7.23 18.49 10.11
CA HIS A 115 -6.31 19.31 10.87
C HIS A 115 -5.71 20.41 9.99
N ALA A 116 -5.20 21.48 10.58
CA ALA A 116 -4.49 22.51 9.83
C ALA A 116 -3.21 21.93 9.21
N SER A 117 -2.93 22.22 7.94
CA SER A 117 -1.73 21.70 7.26
C SER A 117 -0.51 22.58 7.51
N THR A 118 0.66 21.96 7.59
CA THR A 118 1.98 22.61 7.45
C THR A 118 2.43 22.68 6.00
N ALA A 119 3.55 23.37 5.76
CA ALA A 119 4.21 23.36 4.46
C ALA A 119 4.67 21.95 4.01
N PHE A 120 5.06 21.10 4.97
CA PHE A 120 5.51 19.72 4.74
C PHE A 120 5.31 18.87 6.00
N GLY A 121 5.41 17.55 5.87
CA GLY A 121 5.30 16.60 6.99
C GLY A 121 3.86 16.27 7.37
N ASN A 122 2.89 16.64 6.54
CA ASN A 122 1.49 16.33 6.80
C ASN A 122 1.25 14.83 6.62
N SER A 123 0.54 14.21 7.56
CA SER A 123 0.26 12.78 7.54
C SER A 123 -1.20 12.47 7.84
N ALA A 124 -1.71 11.41 7.21
CA ALA A 124 -3.05 10.89 7.42
C ALA A 124 -2.98 9.41 7.80
N TYR A 125 -3.90 8.99 8.66
CA TYR A 125 -3.95 7.64 9.23
C TYR A 125 -5.36 7.08 9.16
N TRP A 126 -5.44 5.75 9.07
CA TRP A 126 -6.66 4.98 9.24
C TRP A 126 -6.37 3.75 10.12
N ASN A 127 -7.34 3.31 10.91
CA ASN A 127 -7.23 2.12 11.75
C ASN A 127 -8.56 1.39 11.81
N ILE A 128 -8.53 0.06 11.90
CA ILE A 128 -9.65 -0.83 12.13
C ILE A 128 -9.45 -1.67 13.40
N ARG A 129 -10.54 -2.15 13.98
CA ARG A 129 -10.56 -3.14 15.05
C ARG A 129 -11.83 -3.99 14.99
#